data_AF-A0A5K1F2N8-F1
#
_entry.id   AF-A0A5K1F2N8-F1
#
_cell.length_a   1.000
_cell.length_b   1.000
_cell.length_c   1.000
_cell.angle_alpha   90.00
_cell.angle_beta   90.00
_cell.angle_gamma   90.00
#
_symmetry.space_group_name_H-M   'P 1'
#
loop_
_entity.id
_entity.type
_entity.pdbx_description
1 polymer ?
#
loop_
_entity_poly.entity_id
_entity_poly.type
_entity_poly.pdbx_seq_one_letter_code
_entity_poly.pdbx_strand_id
1 'polypeptide(L)' 'GKDFTEVKEFNVPDVIKSIIWCGENICLSIRKEYMIMNSTTGALSEVFPCGRIAAPLITPLPSEQLLLGK' A
#
# COMPACT_ATOMS: atom_id res chain seq x y z
N GLY A 1 25.87 15.13 -1.60
CA GLY A 1 24.66 14.30 -1.55
C GLY A 1 24.44 13.72 -2.91
N LYS A 2 24.94 12.52 -3.12
CA LYS A 2 24.89 11.65 -4.30
C LYS A 2 24.74 10.27 -3.66
N ASP A 3 23.71 9.45 -3.87
CA ASP A 3 23.04 9.10 -5.12
C ASP A 3 21.64 8.53 -4.78
N PHE A 4 20.58 9.31 -5.00
CA PHE A 4 19.26 8.70 -5.12
C PHE A 4 19.09 8.31 -6.58
N THR A 5 19.05 7.00 -6.84
CA THR A 5 18.76 6.46 -8.16
C THR A 5 17.30 6.04 -8.18
N GLU A 6 16.53 6.64 -9.07
CA GLU A 6 15.17 6.21 -9.35
C GLU A 6 15.20 4.77 -9.87
N VAL A 7 14.48 3.86 -9.20
CA VAL A 7 14.47 2.44 -9.54
C VAL A 7 13.31 2.12 -10.48
N LYS A 8 12.11 2.60 -10.12
CA LYS A 8 10.88 2.28 -10.85
C LYS A 8 9.75 3.23 -10.49
N GLU A 9 8.92 3.52 -11.48
CA GLU A 9 7.67 4.25 -11.32
C GLU A 9 6.50 3.31 -11.62
N PHE A 10 5.47 3.34 -10.77
CA PHE A 10 4.25 2.56 -10.96
C PHE A 10 3.04 3.48 -10.95
N ASN A 11 2.19 3.32 -11.96
CA ASN A 11 0.90 4.00 -12.00
C ASN A 11 -0.09 3.28 -11.09
N VAL A 12 -0.94 4.07 -10.44
CA VAL A 12 -2.07 3.58 -9.64
C VAL A 12 -3.38 4.15 -10.20
N PRO A 13 -4.50 3.42 -10.07
CA PRO A 13 -5.75 3.78 -10.75
C PRO A 13 -6.47 5.02 -10.17
N ASP A 14 -5.99 5.57 -9.05
CA ASP A 14 -6.59 6.68 -8.29
C ASP A 14 -5.60 7.22 -7.24
N VAL A 15 -6.04 8.20 -6.45
CA VAL A 15 -5.29 8.80 -5.35
C VAL A 15 -5.09 7.80 -4.21
N ILE A 16 -3.82 7.58 -3.86
CA ILE A 16 -3.42 6.82 -2.67
C ILE A 16 -3.66 7.67 -1.42
N LYS A 17 -4.32 7.08 -0.42
CA LYS A 17 -4.53 7.70 0.89
C LYS A 17 -3.42 7.36 1.88
N SER A 18 -2.86 6.16 1.81
CA SER A 18 -1.72 5.72 2.63
C SER A 18 -0.92 4.64 1.92
N ILE A 19 0.38 4.58 2.21
CA ILE A 19 1.34 3.62 1.63
C ILE A 19 2.30 3.13 2.70
N ILE A 20 2.63 1.84 2.70
CA ILE A 20 3.67 1.26 3.55
C ILE A 20 4.32 0.05 2.88
N TRP A 21 5.60 -0.17 3.15
CA TRP A 21 6.29 -1.40 2.76
C TRP A 21 5.84 -2.59 3.63
N CYS A 22 5.66 -3.75 3.00
CA CYS A 22 5.40 -5.04 3.65
C CYS A 22 6.20 -6.15 2.95
N GLY A 23 7.45 -6.31 3.38
CA GLY A 23 8.42 -7.17 2.71
C GLY A 23 8.74 -6.66 1.30
N GLU A 24 8.67 -7.54 0.31
CA GLU A 24 8.89 -7.23 -1.12
C GLU A 24 7.68 -6.57 -1.80
N ASN A 25 6.61 -6.33 -1.06
CA ASN A 25 5.40 -5.71 -1.56
C ASN A 25 5.11 -4.40 -0.82
N ILE A 26 4.16 -3.66 -1.36
CA ILE A 26 3.73 -2.37 -0.84
C ILE A 26 2.24 -2.48 -0.55
N CYS A 27 1.82 -2.20 0.68
CA CYS A 27 0.42 -2.09 1.04
C CYS A 27 -0.05 -0.64 0.81
N LEU A 28 -1.18 -0.51 0.11
CA LEU A 28 -1.75 0.74 -0.34
C LEU A 28 -3.20 0.82 0.13
N SER A 29 -3.63 2.03 0.48
CA SER A 29 -5.05 2.34 0.51
C SER A 29 -5.41 3.28 -0.64
N ILE A 30 -6.36 2.87 -1.45
CA ILE A 30 -6.77 3.58 -2.67
C ILE A 30 -8.29 3.57 -2.75
N ARG A 31 -8.91 4.72 -3.02
CA ARG A 31 -10.38 4.89 -2.93
C ARG A 31 -10.96 4.39 -1.59
N LYS A 32 -11.56 3.20 -1.60
CA LYS A 32 -12.17 2.49 -0.46
C LYS A 32 -11.71 1.03 -0.46
N GLU A 33 -10.49 0.76 -0.88
CA GLU A 33 -9.92 -0.58 -0.98
C GLU A 33 -8.51 -0.58 -0.37
N TYR A 34 -8.18 -1.67 0.31
CA TYR A 34 -6.79 -1.99 0.61
C TYR A 34 -6.26 -2.89 -0.48
N MET A 35 -5.13 -2.51 -1.05
CA MET A 35 -4.46 -3.22 -2.13
C MET A 35 -3.03 -3.57 -1.70
N ILE A 36 -2.47 -4.61 -2.29
CA ILE A 36 -1.05 -4.92 -2.24
C ILE A 36 -0.49 -4.79 -3.64
N MET A 37 0.60 -4.04 -3.78
CA MET A 37 1.38 -3.91 -5.01
C MET A 37 2.68 -4.68 -4.88
N ASN A 38 3.00 -5.52 -5.86
CA ASN A 38 4.33 -6.10 -5.95
C ASN A 38 5.35 -5.04 -6.40
N SER A 39 6.42 -4.82 -5.62
CA SER A 39 7.37 -3.74 -5.89
C SER A 39 8.28 -3.98 -7.10
N THR A 40 8.33 -5.22 -7.61
CA THR A 40 9.09 -5.56 -8.82
C THR A 40 8.23 -5.45 -10.07
N THR A 41 7.00 -5.96 -10.05
CA THR A 41 6.15 -6.06 -11.25
C THR A 41 5.12 -4.93 -11.35
N GLY A 42 4.78 -4.27 -10.24
CA GLY A 42 3.69 -3.29 -10.18
C GLY A 42 2.30 -3.94 -10.18
N ALA A 43 2.21 -5.27 -10.14
CA ALA A 43 0.93 -5.97 -10.09
C ALA A 43 0.17 -5.61 -8.81
N LEU A 44 -1.09 -5.23 -8.97
CA LEU A 44 -2.01 -4.86 -7.89
C LEU A 44 -3.00 -5.97 -7.62
N SER A 45 -3.17 -6.30 -6.34
CA SER A 45 -4.16 -7.26 -5.85
C SER A 45 -4.97 -6.64 -4.72
N GLU A 46 -6.28 -6.87 -4.73
CA GLU A 46 -7.16 -6.46 -3.62
C GLU A 46 -6.93 -7.34 -2.39
N VAL A 47 -6.85 -6.72 -1.22
CA VAL A 47 -6.88 -7.41 0.07
C VAL A 47 -8.31 -7.50 0.56
N PHE A 48 -8.98 -6.35 0.71
CA PHE A 48 -10.40 -6.24 1.04
C PHE A 48 -10.90 -4.78 0.87
N PRO A 49 -12.23 -4.58 0.74
CA PRO A 49 -12.81 -3.24 0.70
C PRO A 49 -12.86 -2.61 2.09
N CYS A 50 -12.57 -1.32 2.17
CA CYS A 50 -12.81 -0.48 3.34
C CYS A 50 -14.31 -0.44 3.67
N GLY A 51 -14.66 -0.48 4.95
CA GLY A 51 -16.03 -0.29 5.40
C GLY A 51 -16.53 1.15 5.20
N ARG A 52 -17.78 1.40 5.62
CA ARG A 52 -18.49 2.65 5.35
C ARG A 52 -18.09 3.82 6.26
N ILE A 53 -17.43 3.54 7.39
CA ILE A 53 -17.42 4.45 8.54
C ILE A 53 -16.09 5.21 8.66
N ALA A 54 -14.95 4.58 8.38
CA ALA A 54 -13.64 5.18 8.61
C ALA A 54 -12.81 5.31 7.33
N ALA A 55 -11.93 6.32 7.30
CA ALA A 55 -10.88 6.38 6.29
C ALA A 55 -9.95 5.17 6.47
N PRO A 56 -9.39 4.61 5.37
CA PRO A 56 -8.44 3.53 5.49
C PRO A 56 -7.23 3.94 6.33
N LEU A 57 -6.82 3.07 7.23
CA LEU A 57 -5.67 3.23 8.10
C LEU A 57 -4.82 1.95 8.05
N ILE A 58 -3.53 2.13 7.79
CA ILE A 58 -2.53 1.06 7.82
C ILE A 58 -1.59 1.33 8.98
N THR A 59 -1.48 0.40 9.93
CA THR A 59 -0.61 0.54 11.11
C THR A 59 0.39 -0.62 11.16
N PRO A 60 1.70 -0.38 11.18
CA PRO A 60 2.69 -1.44 11.36
C PRO A 60 2.69 -1.99 12.79
N LEU A 61 2.89 -3.29 12.91
CA LEU A 61 3.07 -4.00 14.18
C LEU A 61 4.53 -4.46 14.30
N PRO A 62 5.03 -4.71 15.54
CA PRO A 62 6.42 -5.13 15.76
C PRO A 62 6.84 -6.44 15.06
N SER A 63 5.88 -7.27 14.67
CA SER A 63 6.06 -8.59 14.06
C SER A 63 6.10 -8.58 12.53
N GLU A 64 6.45 -7.45 11.90
CA GLU A 64 6.39 -7.25 10.44
C GLU A 64 4.98 -7.42 9.86
N GLN A 65 3.97 -7.34 10.72
CA GLN A 65 2.57 -7.42 10.36
C GLN A 65 1.97 -6.03 10.20
N LEU A 66 0.87 -5.95 9.46
CA LEU A 66 0.09 -4.74 9.29
C LEU A 66 -1.31 -4.95 9.87
N LEU A 67 -1.75 -3.99 10.68
CA LEU A 67 -3.16 -3.86 11.06
C LEU A 67 -3.86 -2.95 10.05
N LEU A 68 -4.92 -3.47 9.45
CA LEU A 68 -5.75 -2.78 8.46
C LEU A 68 -7.15 -2.56 9.04
N GLY A 69 -7.58 -1.30 9.13
CA GLY A 69 -8.90 -0.96 9.66
C GLY A 69 -10.01 -1.32 8.68
N LYS A 70 -11.07 -1.98 9.14
CA LYS A 70 -12.27 -2.28 8.33
C LYS A 70 -13.38 -1.27 8.61
#